data_AF-A0A8C1EIN4-F1
#
_entry.id   AF-A0A8C1EIN4-F1
#
_cell.length_a   1.000
_cell.length_b   1.000
_cell.length_c   1.000
_cell.angle_alpha   90.00
_cell.angle_beta   90.00
_cell.angle_gamma   90.00
#
_symmetry.space_group_name_H-M   'P 1'
#
loop_
_entity.id
_entity.type
_entity.pdbx_description
1 polymer ?
#
loop_
_entity_poly.entity_id
_entity_poly.type
_entity_poly.pdbx_seq_one_letter_code
_entity_poly.pdbx_strand_id
1 'polypeptide(L)'
;LLFPLQFCLVTLNKELATKLVVLPDGWMCYQSGLFYISSMKKSWNDSKQDCSKRKADLMIINNKEQKFFKNYGELWIGLTDRDVEGRWKWVDGRTLTSGFWKPAEPNGDRTENCVVTSSSGWRDFSCDKDFKWICERKKS
;
A
#
# COMPACT_ATOMS: atom_id res chain seq x y z
N LEU A 1 -12.42 -4.87 25.86
CA LEU A 1 -11.31 -4.35 25.03
C LEU A 1 -11.82 -4.24 23.60
N LEU A 2 -11.89 -3.04 23.02
CA LEU A 2 -12.30 -2.89 21.62
C LEU A 2 -11.14 -3.38 20.73
N PHE A 3 -11.45 -4.22 19.75
CA PHE A 3 -10.47 -4.61 18.73
C PHE A 3 -9.97 -3.36 17.96
N PRO A 4 -8.72 -3.33 17.47
CA PRO A 4 -8.15 -2.16 16.78
C PRO A 4 -9.04 -1.60 15.65
N LEU A 5 -9.72 -2.48 14.91
CA LEU A 5 -10.73 -2.13 13.91
C LEU A 5 -11.95 -1.41 14.51
N GLN A 6 -12.50 -1.93 15.61
CA GLN A 6 -13.67 -1.36 16.27
C GLN A 6 -13.34 0.00 16.88
N PHE A 7 -12.13 0.16 17.44
CA PHE A 7 -11.65 1.45 17.92
C PHE A 7 -11.49 2.46 16.78
N CYS A 8 -10.84 2.07 15.68
CA CYS A 8 -10.71 2.90 14.47
C CYS A 8 -12.07 3.40 13.96
N LEU A 9 -13.06 2.52 13.85
CA LEU A 9 -14.42 2.88 13.40
C LEU A 9 -15.12 3.85 14.35
N VAL A 10 -15.01 3.62 15.67
CA VAL A 10 -15.58 4.54 16.67
C VAL A 10 -14.92 5.91 16.59
N THR A 11 -13.61 5.97 16.39
CA THR A 11 -12.88 7.25 16.31
C THR A 11 -13.22 8.01 15.02
N LEU A 12 -13.34 7.33 13.87
CA LEU A 12 -13.73 7.95 12.60
C LEU A 12 -15.18 8.45 12.56
N ASN A 13 -16.09 7.76 13.25
CA ASN A 13 -17.48 8.20 13.35
C ASN A 13 -17.66 9.43 14.27
N LYS A 14 -16.72 9.64 15.20
CA LYS A 14 -16.73 10.80 16.11
C LYS A 14 -16.01 12.02 15.55
N GLU A 15 -15.03 11.83 14.67
CA GLU A 15 -14.29 12.92 14.04
C GLU A 15 -14.50 12.89 12.52
N LEU A 16 -15.27 13.85 12.00
CA LEU A 16 -15.54 14.08 10.58
C LEU A 16 -14.35 13.66 9.69
N ALA A 17 -14.55 12.58 8.93
CA ALA A 17 -13.57 11.78 8.22
C ALA A 17 -12.48 12.56 7.46
N THR A 18 -11.29 12.71 8.07
CA THR A 18 -10.02 13.04 7.40
C THR A 18 -8.77 12.81 8.25
N LYS A 19 -8.91 12.63 9.57
CA LYS A 19 -7.78 12.56 10.50
C LYS A 19 -7.16 11.17 10.55
N LEU A 20 -5.83 11.11 10.48
CA LEU A 20 -5.04 9.92 10.79
C LEU A 20 -5.09 9.66 12.31
N VAL A 21 -5.33 8.42 12.71
CA VAL A 21 -5.23 7.99 14.12
C VAL A 21 -4.22 6.86 14.20
N VAL A 22 -3.15 7.05 14.97
CA VAL A 22 -2.16 6.00 15.25
C VAL A 22 -2.65 5.16 16.42
N LEU A 23 -2.71 3.85 16.23
CA LEU A 23 -3.14 2.87 17.21
C LEU A 23 -1.93 2.36 18.02
N PRO A 24 -2.14 1.84 19.25
CA PRO A 24 -1.06 1.38 20.12
C PRO A 24 -0.17 0.26 19.54
N ASP A 25 -0.71 -0.52 18.60
CA ASP A 25 0.00 -1.60 17.90
C ASP A 25 0.73 -1.12 16.63
N GLY A 26 0.84 0.19 16.44
CA GLY A 26 1.54 0.83 15.31
C GLY A 26 0.72 0.90 14.02
N TRP A 27 -0.53 0.42 14.01
CA TRP A 27 -1.42 0.60 12.87
C TRP A 27 -1.93 2.05 12.79
N MET A 28 -2.21 2.48 11.58
CA MET A 28 -2.77 3.78 11.26
C MET A 28 -4.19 3.60 10.75
N CYS A 29 -5.13 4.19 11.44
CA CYS A 29 -6.50 4.34 10.98
C CYS A 29 -6.60 5.61 10.14
N TYR A 30 -6.94 5.45 8.87
CA TYR A 30 -7.12 6.57 7.94
C TYR A 30 -8.31 6.26 7.05
N GLN A 31 -9.36 7.10 7.12
CA GLN A 31 -10.65 6.77 6.50
C GLN A 31 -11.12 5.37 6.94
N SER A 32 -11.84 4.62 6.12
CA SER A 32 -12.33 3.28 6.48
C SER A 32 -11.27 2.16 6.45
N GLY A 33 -9.97 2.48 6.37
CA GLY A 33 -8.87 1.53 6.27
C GLY A 33 -7.93 1.53 7.47
N LEU A 34 -7.28 0.38 7.70
CA LEU A 34 -6.14 0.26 8.59
C LEU A 34 -4.87 0.03 7.78
N PHE A 35 -3.83 0.80 8.06
CA PHE A 35 -2.56 0.78 7.36
C PHE A 35 -1.40 0.52 8.30
N TYR A 36 -0.39 -0.21 7.84
CA TYR A 36 0.84 -0.45 8.61
C TYR A 36 2.04 -0.22 7.71
N ILE A 37 2.92 0.72 8.09
CA ILE A 37 4.17 0.97 7.38
C ILE A 37 5.29 0.24 8.10
N SER A 38 6.09 -0.51 7.35
CA SER A 38 7.21 -1.24 7.91
C SER A 38 8.36 -0.33 8.36
N SER A 39 9.06 -0.75 9.42
CA SER A 39 10.36 -0.18 9.79
C SER A 39 11.52 -0.79 8.99
N MET A 40 11.38 -2.05 8.58
CA MET A 40 12.37 -2.81 7.80
C MET A 40 12.15 -2.67 6.30
N LYS A 41 13.15 -3.06 5.51
CA LYS A 41 13.05 -3.23 4.06
C LYS A 41 13.07 -4.70 3.68
N LYS A 42 12.30 -5.08 2.65
CA LYS A 42 12.16 -6.44 2.13
C LYS A 42 11.83 -6.43 0.62
N SER A 43 12.01 -7.57 -0.04
CA SER A 43 11.50 -7.85 -1.38
C SER A 43 9.97 -7.70 -1.41
N TRP A 44 9.40 -7.44 -2.59
CA TRP A 44 7.96 -7.28 -2.74
C TRP A 44 7.19 -8.53 -2.26
N ASN A 45 7.71 -9.72 -2.57
CA ASN A 45 7.08 -10.98 -2.19
C ASN A 45 7.13 -11.21 -0.68
N ASP A 46 8.25 -10.91 -0.02
CA ASP A 46 8.37 -11.05 1.44
C ASP A 46 7.53 -10.00 2.18
N SER A 47 7.43 -8.79 1.62
CA SER A 47 6.52 -7.75 2.12
C SER A 47 5.05 -8.17 2.02
N LYS A 48 4.64 -8.79 0.91
CA LYS A 48 3.30 -9.37 0.75
C LYS A 48 3.04 -10.45 1.80
N GLN A 49 4.00 -11.35 2.03
CA GLN A 49 3.88 -12.38 3.06
C GLN A 49 3.79 -11.80 4.47
N ASP A 50 4.53 -10.73 4.78
CA ASP A 50 4.43 -10.04 6.08
C ASP A 50 3.03 -9.45 6.29
N CYS A 51 2.46 -8.78 5.28
CA CYS A 51 1.08 -8.29 5.36
C CYS A 51 0.09 -9.44 5.57
N SER A 52 0.24 -10.55 4.85
CA SER A 52 -0.61 -11.73 4.99
C SER A 52 -0.58 -12.30 6.42
N LYS A 53 0.61 -12.43 7.03
CA LYS A 53 0.79 -12.85 8.43
C LYS A 53 0.06 -11.92 9.43
N ARG A 54 -0.16 -10.66 9.06
CA ARG A 54 -0.92 -9.67 9.83
C ARG A 54 -2.42 -9.64 9.51
N LYS A 55 -2.91 -10.60 8.70
CA LYS A 55 -4.29 -10.66 8.19
C LYS A 55 -4.65 -9.40 7.38
N ALA A 56 -3.72 -8.97 6.52
CA ALA A 56 -3.78 -7.82 5.65
C ALA A 56 -3.15 -8.17 4.30
N ASP A 57 -3.18 -7.24 3.34
CA ASP A 57 -2.44 -7.36 2.07
C ASP A 57 -1.59 -6.11 1.85
N LEU A 58 -0.72 -6.11 0.83
CA LEU A 58 -0.09 -4.87 0.39
C LEU A 58 -1.16 -3.87 -0.07
N MET A 59 -0.97 -2.59 0.24
CA MET A 59 -1.98 -1.56 0.02
C MET A 59 -2.42 -1.45 -1.45
N ILE A 60 -3.74 -1.37 -1.65
CA ILE A 60 -4.36 -1.07 -2.94
C ILE A 60 -4.75 0.40 -2.94
N ILE A 61 -3.91 1.20 -3.57
CA ILE A 61 -3.89 2.64 -3.39
C ILE A 61 -4.92 3.37 -4.28
N ASN A 62 -5.72 4.24 -3.67
CA ASN A 62 -6.64 5.15 -4.36
C ASN A 62 -6.13 6.61 -4.33
N ASN A 63 -6.90 7.53 -4.94
CA ASN A 63 -6.58 8.97 -5.00
C ASN A 63 -6.24 9.58 -3.62
N LYS A 64 -7.01 9.23 -2.59
CA LYS A 64 -6.86 9.82 -1.25
C LYS A 64 -5.65 9.24 -0.52
N GLU A 65 -5.45 7.93 -0.59
CA GLU A 65 -4.27 7.25 -0.04
C GLU A 65 -3.00 7.70 -0.75
N GLN A 66 -2.99 7.88 -2.07
CA GLN A 66 -1.85 8.44 -2.79
C GLN A 66 -1.51 9.83 -2.26
N LYS A 67 -2.50 10.71 -2.09
CA LYS A 67 -2.25 12.06 -1.57
C LYS A 67 -1.63 12.03 -0.17
N PHE A 68 -2.02 11.05 0.65
CA PHE A 68 -1.58 10.91 2.04
C PHE A 68 -0.22 10.22 2.17
N PHE A 69 -0.08 9.01 1.62
CA PHE A 69 1.06 8.13 1.83
C PHE A 69 2.28 8.44 0.95
N LYS A 70 2.13 9.25 -0.12
CA LYS A 70 3.27 9.60 -1.00
C LYS A 70 4.45 10.25 -0.28
N ASN A 71 4.23 10.88 0.87
CA ASN A 71 5.27 11.57 1.64
C ASN A 71 5.96 10.68 2.69
N TYR A 72 5.59 9.40 2.77
CA TYR A 72 6.17 8.44 3.74
C TYR A 72 7.41 7.71 3.19
N GLY A 73 7.96 8.19 2.06
CA GLY A 73 9.10 7.60 1.38
C GLY A 73 8.68 6.60 0.30
N GLU A 74 9.64 5.82 -0.16
CA GLU A 74 9.42 4.74 -1.12
C GLU A 74 8.85 3.52 -0.41
N LEU A 75 7.61 3.15 -0.76
CA LEU A 75 6.89 2.05 -0.14
C LEU A 75 6.38 1.09 -1.20
N TRP A 76 6.67 -0.21 -1.07
CA TRP A 76 5.98 -1.24 -1.83
C TRP A 76 4.47 -1.13 -1.63
N ILE A 77 3.75 -1.12 -2.75
CA ILE A 77 2.29 -1.21 -2.82
C ILE A 77 1.89 -2.50 -3.53
N GLY A 78 0.61 -2.87 -3.43
CA GLY A 78 0.11 -4.15 -3.92
C GLY A 78 -0.10 -4.23 -5.42
N LEU A 79 0.78 -3.64 -6.24
CA LEU A 79 0.66 -3.58 -7.71
C LEU A 79 1.84 -4.30 -8.37
N THR A 80 1.55 -5.17 -9.33
CA THR A 80 2.54 -5.94 -10.10
C THR A 80 2.00 -6.31 -11.48
N ASP A 81 2.86 -6.44 -12.48
CA ASP A 81 2.54 -6.96 -13.81
C ASP A 81 3.37 -8.22 -14.16
N ARG A 82 3.96 -8.87 -13.15
CA ARG A 82 4.82 -10.07 -13.28
C ARG A 82 4.19 -11.22 -14.09
N ASP A 83 2.87 -11.31 -14.10
CA ASP A 83 2.14 -12.32 -14.88
C ASP A 83 2.23 -12.05 -16.39
N VAL A 84 2.02 -10.80 -16.79
CA VAL A 84 1.94 -10.35 -18.19
C VAL A 84 2.41 -8.91 -18.26
N GLU A 85 3.58 -8.69 -18.87
CA GLU A 85 4.19 -7.38 -19.10
C GLU A 85 3.18 -6.33 -19.57
N GLY A 86 3.17 -5.17 -18.91
CA GLY A 86 2.27 -4.06 -19.22
C GLY A 86 0.82 -4.24 -18.76
N ARG A 87 0.46 -5.39 -18.16
CA ARG A 87 -0.87 -5.65 -17.56
C ARG A 87 -0.79 -5.68 -16.04
N TRP A 88 -0.75 -4.49 -15.46
CA TRP A 88 -0.72 -4.27 -14.01
C TRP A 88 -1.98 -4.78 -13.30
N LYS A 89 -1.78 -5.59 -12.26
CA LYS A 89 -2.83 -6.12 -11.38
C LYS A 89 -2.54 -5.80 -9.92
N TRP A 90 -3.60 -5.50 -9.20
CA TRP A 90 -3.58 -5.42 -7.75
C TRP A 90 -3.49 -6.80 -7.12
N VAL A 91 -3.05 -6.86 -5.86
CA VAL A 91 -2.97 -8.10 -5.07
C VAL A 91 -4.32 -8.81 -4.86
N ASP A 92 -5.44 -8.12 -5.09
CA ASP A 92 -6.79 -8.71 -5.10
C ASP A 92 -7.26 -9.19 -6.49
N GLY A 93 -6.38 -9.14 -7.49
CA GLY A 93 -6.61 -9.63 -8.84
C GLY A 93 -7.24 -8.62 -9.80
N ARG A 94 -7.69 -7.45 -9.33
CA ARG A 94 -8.26 -6.42 -10.22
C ARG A 94 -7.18 -5.77 -11.08
N THR A 95 -7.49 -5.54 -12.35
CA THR A 95 -6.60 -4.82 -13.28
C THR A 95 -6.56 -3.32 -12.95
N LEU A 96 -5.39 -2.71 -13.10
CA LEU A 96 -5.22 -1.26 -12.99
C LEU A 96 -5.95 -0.55 -14.13
N THR A 97 -6.79 0.44 -13.80
CA THR A 97 -7.45 1.31 -14.79
C THR A 97 -6.67 2.60 -15.03
N SER A 98 -6.13 3.20 -13.97
CA SER A 98 -5.32 4.41 -14.01
C SER A 98 -4.36 4.43 -12.82
N GLY A 99 -3.12 4.88 -13.03
CA GLY A 99 -2.10 4.96 -11.97
C GLY A 99 -1.60 6.37 -11.71
N PHE A 100 -0.82 6.54 -10.64
CA PHE A 100 -0.12 7.79 -10.34
C PHE A 100 1.36 7.72 -10.72
N TRP A 101 1.65 7.14 -11.89
CA TRP A 101 3.02 7.02 -12.42
C TRP A 101 3.75 8.35 -12.41
N LYS A 102 5.00 8.33 -11.97
CA LYS A 102 5.91 9.45 -12.16
C LYS A 102 6.15 9.61 -13.69
N PRO A 103 6.43 10.82 -14.19
CA PRO A 103 6.79 11.00 -15.59
C PRO A 103 7.91 10.04 -16.03
N ALA A 104 7.74 9.43 -17.20
CA ALA A 104 8.60 8.39 -17.76
C ALA A 104 8.62 7.05 -17.00
N GLU A 105 7.52 6.72 -16.31
CA GLU A 105 7.28 5.40 -15.70
C GLU A 105 5.97 4.80 -16.23
N PRO A 106 5.81 3.46 -16.20
CA PRO A 106 6.86 2.47 -15.90
C PRO A 106 7.91 2.39 -17.02
N ASN A 107 9.17 2.03 -16.69
CA ASN A 107 10.28 2.01 -17.67
C ASN A 107 11.19 0.78 -17.62
N GLY A 108 10.95 -0.19 -16.74
CA GLY A 108 11.84 -1.33 -16.60
C GLY A 108 11.46 -2.55 -17.43
N ASP A 109 10.43 -2.45 -18.29
CA ASP A 109 9.88 -3.54 -19.09
C ASP A 109 9.78 -4.84 -18.24
N ARG A 110 10.22 -5.97 -18.80
CA ARG A 110 10.16 -7.31 -18.16
C ARG A 110 11.05 -7.47 -16.94
N THR A 111 11.85 -6.46 -16.59
CA THR A 111 12.81 -6.56 -15.47
C THR A 111 12.28 -5.93 -14.18
N GLU A 112 11.34 -4.99 -14.27
CA GLU A 112 10.82 -4.24 -13.14
C GLU A 112 9.30 -4.40 -13.04
N ASN A 113 8.86 -5.36 -12.24
CA ASN A 113 7.47 -5.81 -12.27
C ASN A 113 6.68 -5.48 -10.99
N CYS A 114 7.25 -4.67 -10.10
CA CYS A 114 6.68 -4.37 -8.79
C CYS A 114 6.74 -2.88 -8.51
N VAL A 115 5.72 -2.31 -7.87
CA VAL A 115 5.58 -0.85 -7.76
C VAL A 115 5.84 -0.31 -6.37
N VAL A 116 6.66 0.74 -6.29
CA VAL A 116 6.75 1.61 -5.10
C VAL A 116 5.95 2.90 -5.32
N THR A 117 5.27 3.38 -4.29
CA THR A 117 4.79 4.77 -4.25
C THR A 117 5.87 5.71 -3.71
N SER A 118 5.91 6.96 -4.19
CA SER A 118 6.81 8.01 -3.72
C SER A 118 6.17 9.40 -3.87
N SER A 119 6.83 10.44 -3.35
CA SER A 119 6.34 11.82 -3.40
C SER A 119 6.14 12.34 -4.84
N SER A 120 6.91 11.81 -5.78
CA SER A 120 6.90 12.15 -7.21
C SER A 120 5.97 11.30 -8.06
N GLY A 121 5.30 10.31 -7.47
CA GLY A 121 4.51 9.30 -8.20
C GLY A 121 5.05 7.88 -8.02
N TRP A 122 4.42 6.95 -8.72
CA TRP A 122 4.77 5.54 -8.73
C TRP A 122 5.93 5.24 -9.66
N ARG A 123 6.73 4.25 -9.29
CA ARG A 123 7.82 3.67 -10.08
C ARG A 123 7.76 2.16 -9.99
N ASP A 124 8.00 1.49 -11.10
CA ASP A 124 8.33 0.09 -11.11
C ASP A 124 9.79 -0.12 -10.67
N PHE A 125 10.05 -1.27 -10.06
CA PHE A 125 11.36 -1.76 -9.70
C PHE A 125 11.39 -3.29 -9.83
N SER A 126 12.58 -3.85 -9.96
CA SER A 126 12.79 -5.28 -9.75
C SER A 126 12.21 -5.71 -8.39
N CYS A 127 11.36 -6.73 -8.41
CA CYS A 127 10.63 -7.23 -7.23
C CYS A 127 11.56 -7.75 -6.11
N ASP A 128 12.82 -8.05 -6.45
CA ASP A 128 13.84 -8.55 -5.52
C ASP A 128 14.57 -7.42 -4.78
N LYS A 129 14.28 -6.15 -5.11
CA LYS A 129 14.81 -4.99 -4.38
C LYS A 129 14.16 -4.87 -3.01
N ASP A 130 14.95 -4.39 -2.05
CA ASP A 130 14.48 -4.16 -0.70
C ASP A 130 13.96 -2.73 -0.53
N PHE A 131 12.65 -2.60 -0.32
CA PHE A 131 12.00 -1.36 0.10
C PHE A 131 11.18 -1.56 1.37
N LYS A 132 10.86 -0.45 2.04
CA LYS A 132 9.79 -0.48 3.04
C LYS A 132 8.47 -0.81 2.35
N TRP A 133 7.47 -1.26 3.08
CA TRP A 133 6.17 -1.60 2.51
C TRP A 133 5.04 -1.06 3.35
N ILE A 134 3.87 -0.98 2.75
CA ILE A 134 2.63 -0.60 3.42
C ILE A 134 1.58 -1.70 3.26
N CYS A 135 1.11 -2.21 4.39
CA CYS A 135 -0.01 -3.13 4.45
C CYS A 135 -1.32 -2.37 4.59
N GLU A 136 -2.39 -2.93 4.06
CA GLU A 136 -3.76 -2.46 4.20
C GLU A 136 -4.66 -3.61 4.65
N ARG A 137 -5.50 -3.33 5.65
CA ARG A 137 -6.63 -4.18 6.04
C ARG A 137 -7.91 -3.39 5.83
N LYS A 138 -8.65 -3.76 4.78
CA LYS A 138 -9.98 -3.21 4.51
C LYS A 138 -11.00 -3.82 5.46
N LYS A 139 -12.03 -3.04 5.77
CA LYS A 139 -13.22 -3.54 6.45
C LYS A 139 -13.93 -4.53 5.51
N SER A 140 -14.33 -5.70 6.02
CA SER A 140 -15.31 -6.57 5.36
C SER A 140 -16.72 -6.01 5.54
#